data_AF-A0A5B6YT08-F1
#
_entry.id   AF-A0A5B6YT08-F1
#
_cell.length_a   1.000
_cell.length_b   1.000
_cell.length_c   1.000
_cell.angle_alpha   90.00
_cell.angle_beta   90.00
_cell.angle_gamma   90.00
#
_symmetry.space_group_name_H-M   'P 1'
#
loop_
_entity.id
_entity.type
_entity.pdbx_description
1 polymer ?
#
loop_
_entity_poly.entity_id
_entity_poly.type
_entity_poly.pdbx_seq_one_letter_code
_entity_poly.pdbx_strand_id
1 'polypeptide(L)'
;MDYGRLLVISLGTGSSKIEEKYDADEAAKWGVLGWLTNGGSTPLVDVFTQASADMVDFHLSVVFQALHSERNYLRIQDDTLNGVVSSVDIATKKNLEDLVKVGDGLLKKPVSRVNLETGIVEPSDQETNEEALKRFAKLLSEEKLLRDTKSPHGRVAIYK
;
A
#
# COMPACT_ATOMS: atom_id res chain seq x y z
N MET A 1 13.94 -7.81 -17.50
CA MET A 1 13.37 -6.54 -16.99
C MET A 1 14.43 -5.92 -16.08
N ASP A 2 14.88 -4.71 -16.37
CA ASP A 2 15.85 -3.99 -15.54
C ASP A 2 15.08 -3.15 -14.49
N TYR A 3 14.72 -3.77 -13.36
CA TYR A 3 13.97 -3.07 -12.30
C TYR A 3 14.84 -2.07 -11.53
N GLY A 4 16.16 -2.03 -11.74
CA GLY A 4 17.03 -0.99 -11.18
C GLY A 4 16.70 0.42 -11.71
N ARG A 5 15.96 0.50 -12.82
CA ARG A 5 15.47 1.76 -13.41
C ARG A 5 14.03 2.08 -13.07
N LEU A 6 13.35 1.22 -12.33
CA LEU A 6 11.96 1.43 -11.95
C LEU A 6 11.91 2.08 -10.58
N LEU A 7 11.03 3.08 -10.46
CA LEU A 7 10.66 3.72 -9.22
C LEU A 7 9.16 3.45 -9.02
N VAL A 8 8.79 2.77 -7.93
CA VAL A 8 7.43 2.26 -7.71
C VAL A 8 6.91 2.75 -6.36
N ILE A 9 5.77 3.44 -6.40
CA ILE A 9 4.98 3.79 -5.22
C ILE A 9 3.71 2.93 -5.25
N SER A 10 3.51 2.14 -4.20
CA SER A 10 2.34 1.29 -4.01
C SER A 10 1.58 1.79 -2.79
N LEU A 11 0.34 2.20 -2.99
CA LEU A 11 -0.52 2.73 -1.92
C LEU A 11 -1.67 1.75 -1.69
N GLY A 12 -1.85 1.31 -0.46
CA GLY A 12 -3.00 0.52 -0.06
C GLY A 12 -4.04 1.36 0.67
N THR A 13 -5.25 0.83 0.76
CA THR A 13 -6.39 1.48 1.44
C THR A 13 -6.50 1.07 2.91
N GLY A 14 -5.46 0.41 3.42
CA GLY A 14 -5.47 -0.24 4.72
C GLY A 14 -6.24 -1.55 4.71
N SER A 15 -6.04 -2.32 5.77
CA SER A 15 -6.73 -3.56 6.07
C SER A 15 -7.22 -3.52 7.52
N SER A 16 -8.27 -4.27 7.82
CA SER A 16 -8.65 -4.51 9.21
C SER A 16 -7.46 -5.10 9.93
N LYS A 17 -7.23 -4.68 11.18
CA LYS A 17 -6.31 -5.36 12.08
C LYS A 17 -6.56 -6.86 11.98
N ILE A 18 -5.48 -7.65 11.86
CA ILE A 18 -5.54 -9.12 11.86
C ILE A 18 -6.14 -9.53 13.22
N GLU A 19 -7.46 -9.60 13.24
CA GLU A 19 -8.24 -10.38 14.16
C GLU A 19 -8.38 -11.74 13.47
N GLU A 20 -8.26 -12.84 14.22
CA GLU A 20 -8.58 -14.19 13.72
C GLU A 20 -10.08 -14.24 13.42
N LYS A 21 -10.46 -13.56 12.33
CA LYS A 21 -11.82 -13.08 12.05
C LYS A 21 -12.76 -14.25 11.80
N TYR A 22 -12.20 -15.38 11.36
CA TYR A 22 -12.91 -16.60 11.02
C TYR A 22 -12.16 -17.82 11.55
N ASP A 23 -12.88 -18.66 12.29
CA ASP A 23 -12.41 -19.97 12.70
C ASP A 23 -12.65 -21.00 11.58
N ALA A 24 -11.70 -21.93 11.41
CA ALA A 24 -11.77 -22.92 10.34
C ALA A 24 -12.93 -23.92 10.53
N ASP A 25 -13.23 -24.32 11.78
CA ASP A 25 -14.33 -25.24 12.09
C ASP A 25 -15.69 -24.56 11.92
N GLU A 26 -15.77 -23.25 12.10
CA GLU A 26 -16.95 -22.46 11.75
C GLU A 26 -17.11 -22.31 10.24
N ALA A 27 -16.04 -21.94 9.52
CA ALA A 27 -16.05 -21.75 8.07
C ALA A 27 -16.38 -23.04 7.30
N ALA A 28 -15.98 -24.21 7.83
CA ALA A 28 -16.32 -25.51 7.26
C ALA A 28 -17.83 -25.78 7.16
N LYS A 29 -18.63 -25.07 7.97
CA LYS A 29 -20.10 -25.19 7.98
C LYS A 29 -20.78 -24.17 7.06
N TRP A 30 -20.04 -23.26 6.44
CA TRP A 30 -20.61 -22.23 5.58
C TRP A 30 -21.01 -22.78 4.21
N GLY A 31 -22.24 -22.46 3.78
CA GLY A 31 -22.65 -22.53 2.38
C GLY A 31 -22.28 -21.26 1.60
N VAL A 32 -22.70 -21.18 0.34
CA VAL A 32 -22.42 -20.03 -0.56
C VAL A 32 -22.81 -18.69 0.07
N LEU A 33 -23.94 -18.62 0.78
CA LEU A 33 -24.37 -17.40 1.46
C LEU A 33 -23.47 -17.00 2.62
N GLY A 34 -22.92 -17.95 3.38
CA GLY A 34 -21.96 -17.65 4.45
C GLY A 34 -20.65 -17.10 3.88
N TRP A 35 -20.20 -17.65 2.76
CA TRP A 35 -19.02 -17.14 2.04
C TRP A 35 -19.22 -15.74 1.44
N LEU A 36 -20.45 -15.40 1.03
CA LEU A 36 -20.80 -14.08 0.50
C LEU A 36 -21.11 -13.06 1.60
N THR A 37 -21.72 -13.49 2.71
CA THR A 37 -22.15 -12.64 3.81
C THR A 37 -22.08 -13.41 5.13
N ASN A 38 -21.18 -13.02 6.03
CA ASN A 38 -21.16 -13.55 7.39
C ASN A 38 -20.70 -12.49 8.40
N GLY A 39 -21.37 -12.41 9.55
CA GLY A 39 -20.99 -11.50 10.64
C GLY A 39 -20.92 -10.01 10.26
N GLY A 40 -21.68 -9.55 9.25
CA GLY A 40 -21.60 -8.16 8.75
C GLY A 40 -20.39 -7.88 7.84
N SER A 41 -19.73 -8.93 7.34
CA SER A 41 -18.60 -8.86 6.42
C SER A 41 -18.85 -9.68 5.14
N THR A 42 -17.94 -9.59 4.17
CA THR A 42 -17.96 -10.34 2.91
C THR A 42 -16.74 -11.26 2.81
N PRO A 43 -16.74 -12.44 3.47
CA PRO A 43 -15.52 -13.21 3.72
C PRO A 43 -14.70 -13.54 2.47
N LEU A 44 -15.37 -13.95 1.37
CA LEU A 44 -14.67 -14.27 0.13
C LEU A 44 -13.97 -13.05 -0.49
N VAL A 45 -14.62 -11.89 -0.45
CA VAL A 45 -14.06 -10.64 -0.99
C VAL A 45 -12.92 -10.16 -0.10
N ASP A 46 -13.09 -10.20 1.21
CA ASP A 46 -12.09 -9.79 2.20
C ASP A 46 -10.81 -10.64 2.04
N VAL A 47 -10.94 -11.98 2.03
CA VAL A 47 -9.80 -12.90 1.86
C VAL A 47 -9.10 -12.70 0.52
N PHE A 48 -9.85 -12.58 -0.57
CA PHE A 48 -9.26 -12.39 -1.90
C PHE A 48 -8.51 -11.06 -2.02
N THR A 49 -9.10 -9.97 -1.53
CA THR A 49 -8.49 -8.63 -1.64
C THR A 49 -7.25 -8.49 -0.75
N GLN A 50 -7.28 -9.03 0.47
CA GLN A 50 -6.12 -9.06 1.37
C GLN A 50 -5.00 -9.93 0.79
N ALA A 51 -5.30 -11.18 0.41
CA ALA A 51 -4.31 -12.09 -0.16
C ALA A 51 -3.69 -11.52 -1.45
N SER A 52 -4.48 -10.83 -2.28
CA SER A 52 -3.95 -10.17 -3.48
C SER A 52 -3.01 -9.01 -3.13
N ALA A 53 -3.30 -8.22 -2.09
CA ALA A 53 -2.44 -7.13 -1.67
C ALA A 53 -1.10 -7.66 -1.12
N ASP A 54 -1.17 -8.67 -0.25
CA ASP A 54 0.01 -9.29 0.38
C ASP A 54 0.90 -9.98 -0.66
N MET A 55 0.30 -10.73 -1.58
CA MET A 55 1.05 -11.41 -2.65
C MET A 55 1.77 -10.43 -3.57
N VAL A 56 1.14 -9.33 -3.95
CA VAL A 56 1.79 -8.32 -4.82
C VAL A 56 2.93 -7.63 -4.07
N ASP A 57 2.73 -7.28 -2.80
CA ASP A 57 3.77 -6.64 -1.99
C ASP A 57 4.98 -7.55 -1.76
N PHE A 58 4.73 -8.83 -1.46
CA PHE A 58 5.77 -9.84 -1.31
C PHE A 58 6.58 -10.00 -2.61
N HIS A 59 5.91 -10.17 -3.76
CA HIS A 59 6.60 -10.35 -5.04
C HIS A 59 7.44 -9.13 -5.43
N LEU A 60 6.92 -7.92 -5.23
CA LEU A 60 7.69 -6.70 -5.51
C LEU A 60 8.88 -6.57 -4.56
N SER A 61 8.70 -6.86 -3.28
CA SER A 61 9.78 -6.82 -2.29
C SER A 61 10.89 -7.82 -2.62
N VAL A 62 10.55 -9.05 -3.00
CA VAL A 62 11.53 -10.05 -3.49
C VAL A 62 12.31 -9.51 -4.68
N VAL A 63 11.63 -8.95 -5.69
CA VAL A 63 12.28 -8.45 -6.91
C VAL A 63 13.22 -7.29 -6.61
N PHE A 64 12.77 -6.30 -5.83
CA PHE A 64 13.58 -5.12 -5.52
C PHE A 64 14.74 -5.44 -4.56
N GLN A 65 14.57 -6.39 -3.64
CA GLN A 65 15.65 -6.86 -2.77
C GLN A 65 16.69 -7.69 -3.52
N ALA A 66 16.27 -8.61 -4.39
CA ALA A 66 17.18 -9.40 -5.21
C ALA A 66 18.03 -8.53 -6.17
N LEU A 67 17.55 -7.33 -6.48
CA LEU A 67 18.23 -6.36 -7.36
C LEU A 67 18.89 -5.21 -6.58
N HIS A 68 19.02 -5.31 -5.26
CA HIS A 68 19.65 -4.30 -4.39
C HIS A 68 19.09 -2.89 -4.63
N SER A 69 17.79 -2.81 -4.86
CA SER A 69 17.05 -1.60 -5.24
C SER A 69 15.85 -1.38 -4.31
N GLU A 70 15.93 -1.83 -3.05
CA GLU A 70 14.83 -1.79 -2.08
C GLU A 70 14.27 -0.37 -1.91
N ARG A 71 15.14 0.65 -1.97
CA ARG A 71 14.76 2.07 -1.85
C ARG A 71 13.93 2.60 -3.02
N ASN A 72 13.87 1.87 -4.12
CA ASN A 72 13.07 2.22 -5.30
C ASN A 72 11.63 1.70 -5.22
N TYR A 73 11.32 0.86 -4.23
CA TYR A 73 9.97 0.41 -3.93
C TYR A 73 9.50 0.98 -2.59
N LEU A 74 8.40 1.75 -2.63
CA LEU A 74 7.74 2.30 -1.45
C LEU A 74 6.32 1.76 -1.37
N ARG A 75 6.03 0.96 -0.35
CA ARG A 75 4.68 0.53 0.02
C ARG A 75 4.21 1.34 1.23
N ILE A 76 3.05 1.97 1.10
CA ILE A 76 2.35 2.62 2.23
C ILE A 76 1.02 1.92 2.42
N GLN A 77 0.82 1.35 3.60
CA GLN A 77 -0.33 0.54 3.96
C GLN A 77 -0.57 0.64 5.48
N ASP A 78 -1.82 0.52 5.90
CA ASP A 78 -2.18 0.47 7.32
C ASP A 78 -2.95 -0.81 7.65
N ASP A 79 -2.33 -1.73 8.38
CA ASP A 79 -2.94 -3.01 8.76
C ASP A 79 -3.47 -2.99 10.19
N THR A 80 -3.82 -1.80 10.70
CA THR A 80 -4.30 -1.60 12.08
C THR A 80 -5.70 -1.00 12.15
N LEU A 81 -6.41 -0.88 11.02
CA LEU A 81 -7.75 -0.31 10.98
C LEU A 81 -8.72 -1.15 11.82
N ASN A 82 -9.63 -0.49 12.53
CA ASN A 82 -10.63 -1.18 13.34
C ASN A 82 -11.97 -0.44 13.32
N GLY A 83 -13.03 -1.16 13.71
CA GLY A 83 -14.38 -0.63 13.76
C GLY A 83 -14.85 -0.07 12.41
N VAL A 84 -15.57 1.05 12.46
CA VAL A 84 -16.20 1.69 11.29
C VAL A 84 -15.19 2.13 10.23
N VAL A 85 -13.96 2.47 10.64
CA VAL A 85 -12.90 2.93 9.73
C VAL A 85 -12.37 1.79 8.85
N SER A 86 -12.59 0.53 9.26
CA SER A 86 -12.22 -0.65 8.47
C SER A 86 -13.32 -1.16 7.53
N SER A 87 -14.51 -0.55 7.54
CA SER A 87 -15.60 -0.91 6.63
C SER A 87 -15.41 -0.25 5.26
N VAL A 88 -15.79 -1.00 4.23
CA VAL A 88 -15.70 -0.61 2.81
C VAL A 88 -16.92 0.17 2.32
N ASP A 89 -18.04 0.14 3.05
CA ASP A 89 -19.35 0.62 2.61
C ASP A 89 -19.93 1.76 3.48
N ILE A 90 -19.30 2.09 4.62
CA ILE A 90 -19.78 3.16 5.51
C ILE A 90 -19.21 4.53 5.10
N ALA A 91 -19.89 5.20 4.17
CA ALA A 91 -19.52 6.54 3.66
C ALA A 91 -20.12 7.72 4.45
N THR A 92 -20.18 7.62 5.79
CA THR A 92 -20.65 8.76 6.61
C THR A 92 -19.60 9.87 6.66
N LYS A 93 -20.02 11.14 6.76
CA LYS A 93 -19.09 12.28 6.87
C LYS A 93 -18.07 12.09 7.99
N LYS A 94 -18.51 11.61 9.15
CA LYS A 94 -17.65 11.29 10.29
C LYS A 94 -16.58 10.25 9.92
N ASN A 95 -16.98 9.15 9.28
CA ASN A 95 -16.04 8.09 8.91
C ASN A 95 -15.00 8.58 7.89
N LEU A 96 -15.42 9.38 6.90
CA LEU A 96 -14.51 9.97 5.92
C LEU A 96 -13.49 10.93 6.58
N GLU A 97 -13.92 11.73 7.54
CA GLU A 97 -13.02 12.60 8.33
C GLU A 97 -12.04 11.78 9.19
N ASP A 98 -12.49 10.65 9.74
CA ASP A 98 -11.63 9.76 10.52
C ASP A 98 -10.62 9.02 9.61
N LEU A 99 -11.01 8.62 8.39
CA LEU A 99 -10.10 8.08 7.36
C LEU A 99 -9.02 9.09 6.93
N VAL A 100 -9.35 10.38 6.82
CA VAL A 100 -8.34 11.43 6.57
C VAL A 100 -7.31 11.48 7.69
N LYS A 101 -7.74 11.42 8.96
CA LYS A 101 -6.84 11.40 10.11
C LYS A 101 -5.93 10.17 10.13
N VAL A 102 -6.45 9.01 9.70
CA VAL A 102 -5.63 7.81 9.52
C VAL A 102 -4.54 8.05 8.47
N GLY A 103 -4.90 8.64 7.32
CA GLY A 103 -3.95 9.05 6.27
C GLY A 103 -2.87 10.00 6.79
N ASP A 104 -3.27 11.04 7.52
CA ASP A 104 -2.33 12.00 8.12
C ASP A 104 -1.41 11.33 9.16
N GLY A 105 -1.95 10.38 9.93
CA GLY A 105 -1.18 9.57 10.87
C GLY A 105 -0.16 8.66 10.18
N LEU A 106 -0.54 8.05 9.05
CA LEU A 106 0.34 7.19 8.25
C LEU A 106 1.58 7.92 7.75
N LEU A 107 1.46 9.19 7.38
CA LEU A 107 2.60 10.01 6.97
C LEU A 107 3.70 10.07 8.05
N LYS A 108 3.33 9.99 9.32
CA LYS A 108 4.25 10.07 10.47
C LYS A 108 4.79 8.70 10.91
N LYS A 109 4.19 7.60 10.45
CA LYS A 109 4.69 6.25 10.74
C LYS A 109 5.99 6.00 9.96
N PRO A 110 6.90 5.16 10.48
CA PRO A 110 8.05 4.69 9.70
C PRO A 110 7.59 3.97 8.44
N VAL A 111 8.44 3.96 7.40
CA VAL A 111 8.26 3.06 6.26
C VAL A 111 8.25 1.62 6.78
N SER A 112 7.42 0.78 6.18
CA SER A 112 7.39 -0.66 6.49
C SER A 112 7.75 -1.48 5.27
N ARG A 113 8.32 -2.66 5.50
CA ARG A 113 8.63 -3.64 4.46
C ARG A 113 8.24 -5.02 4.93
N VAL A 114 7.84 -5.87 4.00
CA VAL A 114 7.67 -7.29 4.27
C VAL A 114 9.02 -7.94 4.53
N ASN A 115 9.12 -8.62 5.66
CA ASN A 115 10.22 -9.51 5.97
C ASN A 115 10.04 -10.79 5.15
N LEU A 116 10.96 -11.07 4.22
CA LEU A 116 10.81 -12.20 3.28
C LEU A 116 10.91 -13.58 3.95
N GLU A 117 11.46 -13.67 5.15
CA GLU A 117 11.56 -14.93 5.90
C GLU A 117 10.24 -15.23 6.65
N THR A 118 9.65 -14.21 7.26
CA THR A 118 8.43 -14.37 8.08
C THR A 118 7.14 -14.06 7.33
N GLY A 119 7.22 -13.34 6.21
CA GLY A 119 6.07 -12.80 5.48
C GLY A 119 5.38 -11.64 6.20
N ILE A 120 5.91 -11.17 7.34
CA ILE A 120 5.29 -10.14 8.17
C ILE A 120 5.80 -8.76 7.75
N VAL A 121 4.89 -7.78 7.72
CA VAL A 121 5.24 -6.37 7.49
C VAL A 121 5.83 -5.78 8.76
N GLU A 122 7.08 -5.34 8.68
CA GLU A 122 7.85 -4.77 9.78
C GLU A 122 8.32 -3.35 9.44
N PRO A 123 8.39 -2.42 10.41
CA PRO A 123 9.02 -1.14 10.20
C PRO A 123 10.45 -1.31 9.68
N SER A 124 10.75 -0.66 8.58
CA SER A 124 12.05 -0.66 7.93
C SER A 124 12.60 0.76 7.88
N ASP A 125 13.93 0.88 7.94
CA ASP A 125 14.63 2.15 7.86
C ASP A 125 14.33 3.12 9.05
N GLN A 126 15.01 4.26 9.09
CA GLN A 126 14.74 5.35 10.05
C GLN A 126 13.90 6.48 9.42
N GLU A 127 13.41 6.30 8.18
CA GLU A 127 12.61 7.32 7.48
C GLU A 127 11.11 7.09 7.68
N THR A 128 10.39 8.19 7.84
CA THR A 128 8.91 8.22 7.84
C THR A 128 8.35 8.15 6.42
N ASN A 129 7.08 7.75 6.29
CA ASN A 129 6.39 7.75 5.00
C ASN A 129 6.39 9.15 4.35
N GLU A 130 6.28 10.23 5.13
CA GLU A 130 6.39 11.60 4.62
C GLU A 130 7.76 11.90 4.01
N GLU A 131 8.84 11.50 4.68
CA GLU A 131 10.21 11.69 4.20
C GLU A 131 10.48 10.87 2.94
N ALA A 132 10.02 9.62 2.91
CA ALA A 132 10.09 8.77 1.73
C ALA A 132 9.32 9.38 0.55
N LEU A 133 8.12 9.89 0.76
CA LEU A 133 7.35 10.58 -0.29
C LEU A 133 8.05 11.85 -0.80
N LYS A 134 8.67 12.66 0.07
CA LYS A 134 9.47 13.83 -0.34
C LYS A 134 10.67 13.40 -1.20
N ARG A 135 11.34 12.32 -0.82
CA ARG A 135 12.45 11.73 -1.59
C ARG A 135 11.98 11.27 -2.96
N PHE A 136 10.87 10.53 -3.05
CA PHE A 136 10.28 10.11 -4.32
C PHE A 136 9.85 11.30 -5.18
N ALA A 137 9.23 12.34 -4.61
CA ALA A 137 8.84 13.54 -5.33
C ALA A 137 10.05 14.25 -5.97
N LYS A 138 11.18 14.31 -5.25
CA LYS A 138 12.45 14.83 -5.78
C LYS A 138 12.94 14.01 -6.98
N LEU A 139 13.02 12.69 -6.83
CA LEU A 139 13.47 11.79 -7.91
C LEU A 139 12.60 11.91 -9.16
N LEU A 140 11.27 11.98 -9.00
CA LEU A 140 10.32 12.15 -10.10
C LEU A 140 10.50 13.51 -10.81
N SER A 141 10.72 14.58 -10.06
CA SER A 141 10.96 15.92 -10.61
C SER A 141 12.27 15.98 -11.41
N GLU A 142 13.35 15.43 -10.86
CA GLU A 142 14.66 15.35 -11.52
C GLU A 142 14.59 14.53 -12.82
N GLU A 143 13.95 13.37 -12.78
CA GLU A 143 13.78 12.52 -13.96
C GLU A 143 12.94 13.20 -15.05
N LYS A 144 11.86 13.91 -14.67
CA LYS A 144 11.07 14.71 -15.62
C LYS A 144 11.94 15.77 -16.30
N LEU A 145 12.71 16.55 -15.54
CA LEU A 145 13.60 17.58 -16.08
C LEU A 145 14.65 17.00 -17.03
N LEU A 146 15.23 15.85 -16.68
CA LEU A 146 16.19 15.13 -17.53
C LEU A 146 15.56 14.69 -18.85
N ARG A 147 14.30 14.24 -18.84
CA ARG A 147 13.58 13.88 -20.08
C ARG A 147 13.24 15.09 -20.93
N ASP A 148 12.82 16.19 -20.31
CA ASP A 148 12.48 17.43 -21.00
C ASP A 148 13.72 18.04 -21.68
N THR A 149 14.89 18.00 -21.02
CA THR A 149 16.16 18.49 -21.57
C THR A 149 16.74 17.62 -22.69
N LYS A 150 16.49 16.31 -22.65
CA LYS A 150 16.94 15.35 -23.70
C LYS A 150 15.94 15.21 -24.85
N SER A 151 14.76 15.80 -24.75
CA SER A 151 13.74 15.74 -25.81
C SER A 151 14.12 16.62 -27.00
N PRO A 152 14.09 16.11 -28.25
CA PRO A 152 14.33 16.92 -29.46
C PRO A 152 13.37 18.10 -29.65
N HIS A 153 12.26 18.15 -28.90
CA HIS A 153 11.23 19.20 -28.96
C HIS A 153 11.41 20.31 -27.90
N GLY A 154 12.53 20.34 -27.18
CA GLY A 154 12.77 21.28 -26.09
C GLY A 154 13.10 22.71 -26.52
N ARG A 155 12.07 23.54 -26.80
CA ARG A 155 11.90 24.96 -26.39
C ARG A 155 10.86 25.67 -27.28
N VAL A 156 9.59 25.62 -26.87
CA VAL A 156 8.63 26.74 -27.11
C VAL A 156 7.91 27.02 -25.79
N ALA A 157 8.64 27.59 -24.84
CA ALA A 157 8.04 28.33 -23.74
C ALA A 157 8.83 29.64 -23.63
N ILE A 158 8.42 30.58 -24.47
CA ILE A 158 8.78 31.99 -24.33
C ILE A 158 7.97 32.49 -23.14
N TYR A 159 8.65 32.85 -22.06
CA TYR A 159 8.03 33.63 -20.99
C TYR A 159 7.63 35.00 -21.54
N LYS A 160 6.35 35.35 -21.40
CA LYS A 160 5.83 36.72 -21.42
C LYS A 160 5.24 37.02 -20.06
#